data_AF-A0A534Q6D1-F1
#
_entry.id   AF-A0A534Q6D1-F1
#
_cell.length_a   1.000
_cell.length_b   1.000
_cell.length_c   1.000
_cell.angle_alpha   90.00
_cell.angle_beta   90.00
_cell.angle_gamma   90.00
#
_symmetry.space_group_name_H-M   'P 1'
#
loop_
_entity.id
_entity.type
_entity.pdbx_description
1 polymer ?
#
loop_
_entity_poly.entity_id
_entity_poly.type
_entity_poly.pdbx_seq_one_letter_code
_entity_poly.pdbx_strand_id
1 'polypeptide(L)'
;HLAWAIYTLGAKSLLERHDEGRVSLYAVALTLPPLALLASSESIDPARALPALLWVFVLAATSTALVTWLWNWALHRTRAGTMGVLIFVQPLVGLAASTLVLGERTGALALAGAAAILCGVAFEVRRQP
;
A
#
# COMPACT_ATOMS: atom_id res chain seq x y z
N HIS A 1 -1.18 7.14 11.64
CA HIS A 1 -1.60 5.79 12.08
C HIS A 1 -3.10 5.66 12.34
N LEU A 2 -3.76 6.63 12.98
CA LEU A 2 -5.20 6.54 13.31
C LEU A 2 -6.10 6.39 12.06
N ALA A 3 -5.91 7.24 11.04
CA ALA A 3 -6.69 7.16 9.79
C ALA A 3 -6.55 5.80 9.10
N TRP A 4 -5.36 5.19 9.18
CA TRP A 4 -5.13 3.85 8.65
C TRP A 4 -5.86 2.81 9.50
N ALA A 5 -5.72 2.81 10.82
CA ALA A 5 -6.48 1.87 11.65
C ALA A 5 -8.01 1.96 11.42
N ILE A 6 -8.54 3.19 11.30
CA ILE A 6 -9.95 3.43 10.97
C ILE A 6 -10.30 2.85 9.60
N TYR A 7 -9.47 3.10 8.57
CA TYR A 7 -9.70 2.53 7.24
C TYR A 7 -9.60 1.00 7.24
N THR A 8 -8.60 0.36 7.89
CA THR A 8 -8.50 -1.11 7.91
C THR A 8 -9.70 -1.76 8.60
N LEU A 9 -10.14 -1.20 9.74
CA LEU A 9 -11.28 -1.72 10.48
C LEU A 9 -12.60 -1.49 9.73
N GLY A 10 -12.80 -0.27 9.21
CA GLY A 10 -13.99 0.09 8.44
C GLY A 10 -14.08 -0.69 7.12
N ALA A 11 -12.97 -0.81 6.38
CA ALA A 11 -12.90 -1.55 5.13
C ALA A 11 -13.27 -3.02 5.33
N LYS A 12 -12.84 -3.64 6.44
CA LYS A 12 -13.22 -5.03 6.72
C LYS A 12 -14.73 -5.21 6.83
N SER A 13 -15.43 -4.30 7.52
CA SER A 13 -16.90 -4.34 7.62
C SER A 13 -17.60 -4.14 6.27
N LEU A 14 -17.04 -3.29 5.39
CA LEU A 14 -17.53 -3.11 4.03
C LEU A 14 -17.30 -4.34 3.14
N LEU A 15 -16.14 -4.98 3.27
CA LEU A 15 -15.77 -6.18 2.51
C LEU A 15 -16.59 -7.42 2.90
N GLU A 16 -17.13 -7.46 4.13
CA GLU A 16 -18.09 -8.49 4.53
C GLU A 16 -19.45 -8.37 3.80
N ARG A 17 -19.75 -7.19 3.25
CA ARG A 17 -21.05 -6.88 2.59
C ARG A 17 -20.94 -6.70 1.08
N HIS A 18 -19.73 -6.49 0.56
CA HIS A 18 -19.47 -6.14 -0.84
C HIS A 18 -18.18 -6.78 -1.36
N ASP A 19 -18.16 -7.15 -2.64
CA ASP A 19 -16.97 -7.70 -3.29
C ASP A 19 -15.75 -6.76 -3.20
N GLU A 20 -14.56 -7.34 -3.00
CA GLU A 20 -13.29 -6.62 -2.95
C GLU A 20 -13.03 -5.72 -4.15
N GLY A 21 -13.46 -6.13 -5.34
CA GLY A 21 -13.34 -5.34 -6.58
C GLY A 21 -14.17 -4.07 -6.54
N ARG A 22 -15.40 -4.14 -6.03
CA ARG A 22 -16.30 -2.99 -5.92
C ARG A 22 -15.78 -1.99 -4.89
N VAL A 23 -15.36 -2.47 -3.73
CA VAL A 23 -14.78 -1.62 -2.69
C VAL A 23 -13.53 -0.89 -3.20
N SER A 24 -12.66 -1.60 -3.92
CA SER A 24 -11.45 -1.01 -4.51
C SER A 24 -11.76 0.01 -5.60
N LEU A 25 -12.73 -0.28 -6.47
CA LEU A 25 -13.18 0.64 -7.51
C LEU A 25 -13.75 1.93 -6.90
N TYR A 26 -14.61 1.80 -5.89
CA TYR A 26 -15.16 2.98 -5.20
C TYR A 26 -14.08 3.77 -4.48
N ALA A 27 -13.11 3.11 -3.83
CA ALA A 27 -11.99 3.81 -3.19
C ALA A 27 -11.19 4.66 -4.19
N VAL A 28 -10.89 4.11 -5.38
CA VAL A 28 -10.21 4.84 -6.45
C VAL A 28 -11.10 5.99 -6.96
N ALA A 29 -12.37 5.71 -7.26
CA ALA A 29 -13.31 6.70 -7.77
C ALA A 29 -13.51 7.87 -6.80
N LEU A 30 -13.58 7.61 -5.49
CA LEU A 30 -13.73 8.63 -4.45
C LEU A 30 -12.48 9.53 -4.32
N THR A 31 -11.32 9.04 -4.76
CA THR A 31 -10.06 9.79 -4.73
C THR A 31 -9.95 10.76 -5.92
N LEU A 32 -10.66 10.52 -7.03
CA LEU A 32 -10.58 11.35 -8.24
C LEU A 32 -11.06 12.80 -8.05
N PRO A 33 -12.21 13.09 -7.40
CA PRO A 33 -12.67 14.47 -7.23
C PRO A 33 -11.71 15.39 -6.46
N PRO A 34 -11.18 15.01 -5.27
CA PRO A 34 -10.22 15.87 -4.58
C PRO A 34 -8.92 16.02 -5.37
N LEU A 35 -8.46 14.98 -6.09
CA LEU A 35 -7.29 15.10 -6.97
C LEU A 35 -7.55 16.06 -8.14
N ALA A 36 -8.72 16.01 -8.77
CA ALA A 36 -9.08 16.92 -9.84
C ALA A 36 -9.15 18.38 -9.36
N LEU A 37 -9.67 18.60 -8.15
CA LEU A 37 -9.69 19.93 -7.53
C LEU A 37 -8.28 20.46 -7.30
N LEU A 38 -7.38 19.64 -6.75
CA LEU A 38 -5.98 20.03 -6.55
C LEU A 38 -5.27 20.32 -7.87
N ALA A 39 -5.45 19.44 -8.87
CA ALA A 39 -4.86 19.59 -10.20
C ALA A 39 -5.36 20.84 -10.95
N SER A 40 -6.58 21.32 -10.65
CA SER A 40 -7.15 22.51 -11.31
C SER A 40 -6.37 23.81 -11.03
N SER A 41 -5.52 23.82 -10.00
CA SER A 41 -4.68 24.96 -9.64
C SER A 41 -3.29 24.94 -10.27
N GLU A 42 -2.91 23.85 -10.95
CA GLU A 42 -1.59 23.71 -11.57
C GLU A 42 -1.63 24.02 -13.07
N SER A 43 -0.59 24.68 -13.58
CA SER A 43 -0.40 24.91 -15.01
C SER A 43 0.18 23.65 -15.67
N ILE A 44 -0.64 22.98 -16.48
CA ILE A 44 -0.22 21.78 -17.21
C ILE A 44 0.38 22.18 -18.56
N ASP A 45 1.65 21.86 -18.78
CA ASP A 45 2.31 21.94 -20.08
C ASP A 45 2.04 20.64 -20.89
N PRO A 46 1.22 20.69 -21.96
CA PRO A 46 0.86 19.49 -22.72
C PRO A 46 2.06 18.76 -23.32
N ALA A 47 3.14 19.49 -23.66
CA ALA A 47 4.33 18.91 -24.26
C ALA A 47 5.09 18.00 -23.27
N ARG A 48 4.98 18.27 -21.96
CA ARG A 48 5.55 17.43 -20.89
C ARG A 48 4.55 16.42 -20.35
N ALA A 49 3.26 16.73 -20.38
CA ALA A 49 2.21 15.87 -19.85
C ALA A 49 2.02 14.59 -20.68
N LEU A 50 2.07 14.68 -22.01
CA LEU A 50 1.80 13.55 -22.89
C LEU A 50 2.81 12.39 -22.71
N PRO A 51 4.14 12.65 -22.66
CA PRO A 51 5.13 11.61 -22.38
C PRO A 51 5.04 11.06 -20.95
N ALA A 52 4.66 11.88 -19.98
CA ALA A 52 4.52 11.48 -18.58
C ALA A 52 3.27 10.62 -18.34
N LEU A 53 2.24 10.74 -19.18
CA LEU A 53 0.95 10.08 -19.00
C LEU A 53 1.07 8.55 -18.95
N LEU A 54 1.97 7.97 -19.75
CA LEU A 54 2.22 6.54 -19.72
C LEU A 54 2.74 6.09 -18.34
N TRP A 55 3.71 6.82 -17.79
CA TRP A 55 4.26 6.50 -16.47
C TRP A 55 3.25 6.71 -15.34
N VAL A 56 2.44 7.78 -15.43
CA VAL A 56 1.33 8.02 -14.51
C VAL A 56 0.33 6.87 -14.58
N PHE A 57 -0.02 6.39 -15.77
CA PHE A 57 -0.92 5.25 -15.93
C PHE A 57 -0.32 3.97 -15.34
N VAL A 58 0.96 3.69 -15.62
CA VAL A 58 1.66 2.54 -15.05
C VAL A 58 1.64 2.60 -13.52
N LEU A 59 1.96 3.75 -12.93
CA LEU A 59 1.93 3.95 -11.47
C LEU A 59 0.51 3.81 -10.90
N ALA A 60 -0.49 4.41 -11.55
CA ALA A 60 -1.88 4.32 -11.10
C ALA A 60 -2.40 2.87 -11.16
N ALA A 61 -2.07 2.13 -12.23
CA ALA A 61 -2.49 0.75 -12.38
C ALA A 61 -1.78 -0.19 -11.39
N THR A 62 -0.46 -0.07 -11.26
CA THR A 62 0.37 -1.00 -10.48
C THR A 62 0.45 -0.64 -9.00
N SER A 63 0.79 0.61 -8.66
CA SER A 63 0.99 1.02 -7.27
C SER A 63 -0.32 1.32 -6.55
N THR A 64 -1.34 1.79 -7.26
CA THR A 64 -2.62 2.17 -6.64
C THR A 64 -3.68 1.10 -6.83
N ALA A 65 -4.12 0.84 -8.06
CA ALA A 65 -5.26 -0.04 -8.31
C ALA A 65 -4.98 -1.49 -7.91
N LEU A 66 -3.86 -2.06 -8.38
CA LEU A 66 -3.49 -3.44 -8.08
C LEU A 66 -3.20 -3.65 -6.60
N VAL A 67 -2.41 -2.77 -5.97
CA VAL A 67 -2.08 -2.90 -4.54
C VAL A 67 -3.32 -2.73 -3.67
N THR A 68 -4.18 -1.74 -3.95
CA THR A 68 -5.43 -1.54 -3.20
C THR A 68 -6.35 -2.75 -3.33
N TRP A 69 -6.47 -3.29 -4.55
CA TRP A 69 -7.26 -4.50 -4.79
C TRP A 69 -6.69 -5.70 -4.05
N LEU A 70 -5.38 -5.94 -4.15
CA LEU A 70 -4.72 -7.06 -3.47
C LEU A 70 -4.81 -6.93 -1.95
N TRP A 71 -4.69 -5.70 -1.42
CA TRP A 71 -4.88 -5.42 -0.01
C TRP A 71 -6.30 -5.77 0.45
N ASN A 72 -7.32 -5.28 -0.27
CA ASN A 72 -8.72 -5.56 0.05
C ASN A 72 -9.04 -7.06 -0.09
N TRP A 73 -8.51 -7.72 -1.13
CA TRP A 73 -8.64 -9.16 -1.35
C TRP A 73 -8.04 -9.97 -0.18
N ALA A 74 -6.86 -9.58 0.30
CA ALA A 74 -6.19 -10.22 1.43
C ALA A 74 -6.93 -9.93 2.76
N LEU A 75 -7.38 -8.70 2.97
CA LEU A 75 -8.14 -8.27 4.14
C LEU A 75 -9.51 -8.96 4.24
N HIS A 76 -10.13 -9.24 3.09
CA HIS A 76 -11.37 -9.99 3.02
C HIS A 76 -11.18 -11.44 3.52
N ARG A 77 -10.05 -12.08 3.15
CA ARG A 77 -9.74 -13.48 3.48
C ARG A 77 -8.97 -13.67 4.81
N THR A 78 -8.46 -12.59 5.38
CA THR A 78 -7.55 -12.63 6.54
C THR A 78 -8.07 -11.75 7.68
N ARG A 79 -7.77 -12.10 8.93
CA ARG A 79 -8.12 -11.25 10.08
C ARG A 79 -7.36 -9.92 10.03
N ALA A 80 -8.01 -8.83 10.45
CA ALA A 80 -7.40 -7.50 10.48
C ALA A 80 -6.12 -7.46 11.34
N GLY A 81 -6.09 -8.22 12.45
CA GLY A 81 -4.90 -8.36 13.30
C GLY A 81 -3.69 -8.93 12.55
N THR A 82 -3.88 -10.02 11.80
CA THR A 82 -2.81 -10.63 10.98
C THR A 82 -2.36 -9.71 9.85
N MET A 83 -3.29 -9.02 9.18
CA MET A 83 -2.95 -8.01 8.17
C MET A 83 -2.11 -6.87 8.76
N GLY A 84 -2.42 -6.46 10.00
CA GLY A 84 -1.65 -5.47 10.74
C GLY A 84 -0.22 -5.89 11.06
N VAL A 85 0.05 -7.19 11.20
CA VAL A 85 1.41 -7.72 11.36
C VAL A 85 2.13 -7.82 10.02
N LEU A 86 1.44 -8.29 8.97
CA LEU A 86 2.02 -8.45 7.64
C LEU A 86 2.49 -7.14 7.01
N ILE A 87 1.89 -6.00 7.37
CA ILE A 87 2.34 -4.70 6.85
C ILE A 87 3.78 -4.37 7.26
N PHE A 88 4.28 -4.93 8.37
CA PHE A 88 5.67 -4.77 8.79
C PHE A 88 6.65 -5.55 7.91
N VAL A 89 6.18 -6.45 7.04
CA VAL A 89 7.03 -7.11 6.04
C VAL A 89 7.41 -6.15 4.91
N GLN A 90 6.57 -5.13 4.62
CA GLN A 90 6.80 -4.15 3.56
C GLN A 90 8.20 -3.49 3.61
N PRO A 91 8.70 -2.96 4.74
CA PRO A 91 10.06 -2.41 4.83
C PRO A 91 11.17 -3.42 4.53
N LEU A 92 10.97 -4.71 4.83
CA LEU A 92 11.95 -5.77 4.49
C LEU A 92 12.00 -6.00 2.98
N VAL A 93 10.84 -6.01 2.33
CA VAL A 93 10.73 -6.11 0.86
C VAL A 93 11.36 -4.87 0.21
N GLY A 94 11.11 -3.68 0.76
CA GLY A 94 11.73 -2.44 0.30
C GLY A 94 13.25 -2.47 0.41
N LEU A 95 13.79 -2.95 1.53
CA LEU A 95 15.23 -3.14 1.72
C LEU A 95 15.81 -4.15 0.72
N ALA A 96 15.14 -5.29 0.52
CA ALA A 96 15.56 -6.28 -0.46
C ALA A 96 15.52 -5.72 -1.90
N ALA A 97 14.47 -4.96 -2.26
CA ALA A 97 14.36 -4.34 -3.57
C ALA A 97 15.44 -3.26 -3.79
N SER A 98 15.68 -2.39 -2.80
CA SER A 98 16.76 -1.39 -2.84
C SER A 98 18.13 -2.04 -3.09
N THR A 99 18.41 -3.13 -2.40
CA THR A 99 19.71 -3.80 -2.49
C THR A 99 19.88 -4.62 -3.78
N LEU A 100 18.83 -5.34 -4.19
CA LEU A 100 18.88 -6.24 -5.35
C LEU A 100 18.61 -5.55 -6.69
N VAL A 101 17.70 -4.57 -6.72
CA VAL A 101 17.27 -3.90 -7.95
C VAL A 101 18.05 -2.61 -8.17
N LEU A 102 18.24 -1.80 -7.12
CA LEU A 102 18.95 -0.51 -7.22
C LEU A 102 20.46 -0.64 -6.92
N GLY A 103 20.90 -1.79 -6.38
CA GLY A 103 22.31 -2.03 -6.06
C GLY A 103 22.83 -1.21 -4.87
N GLU A 104 21.93 -0.68 -4.04
CA GLU A 104 22.31 0.14 -2.90
C GLU A 104 22.98 -0.68 -1.80
N ARG A 105 24.01 -0.10 -1.16
CA ARG A 105 24.70 -0.74 -0.04
C ARG A 105 23.86 -0.71 1.22
N THR A 106 23.55 -1.88 1.76
CA THR A 106 22.86 -1.99 3.06
C THR A 106 23.81 -1.65 4.20
N GLY A 107 23.52 -0.59 4.95
CA GLY A 107 24.23 -0.28 6.18
C GLY A 107 23.85 -1.20 7.34
N ALA A 108 24.74 -1.32 8.33
CA ALA A 108 24.51 -2.12 9.54
C ALA A 108 23.23 -1.71 10.30
N LEU A 109 22.90 -0.41 10.32
CA LEU A 109 21.68 0.10 10.95
C LEU A 109 20.41 -0.41 10.25
N ALA A 110 20.41 -0.51 8.92
CA ALA A 110 19.27 -1.03 8.16
C ALA A 110 19.08 -2.53 8.41
N LEU A 111 20.17 -3.29 8.53
CA LEU A 111 20.12 -4.71 8.93
C LEU A 111 19.61 -4.88 10.36
N ALA A 112 20.02 -4.03 11.30
CA ALA A 112 19.52 -4.04 12.67
C ALA A 112 18.01 -3.74 12.72
N GLY A 113 17.54 -2.75 11.95
CA GLY A 113 16.12 -2.45 11.80
C GLY A 113 15.33 -3.63 11.21
N ALA A 114 15.86 -4.27 10.17
CA ALA A 114 15.27 -5.46 9.58
C ALA A 114 15.16 -6.62 10.57
N ALA A 115 16.21 -6.87 11.36
CA ALA A 115 16.20 -7.87 12.42
C ALA A 115 15.16 -7.55 13.51
N ALA A 116 15.08 -6.29 13.94
CA ALA A 116 14.09 -5.86 14.93
C ALA A 116 12.64 -6.09 14.46
N ILE A 117 12.36 -5.78 13.19
CA ILE A 117 11.05 -6.03 12.57
C ILE A 117 10.72 -7.52 12.56
N LEU A 118 11.65 -8.36 12.10
CA LEU A 118 11.45 -9.82 12.06
C LEU A 118 11.20 -10.39 13.45
N CYS A 119 11.96 -9.95 14.46
CA CYS A 119 11.75 -10.36 15.85
C CYS A 119 10.37 -9.95 16.37
N GLY A 120 9.93 -8.71 16.11
CA GLY A 120 8.61 -8.23 16.52
C GLY A 120 7.47 -9.02 15.89
N VAL A 121 7.55 -9.28 14.58
CA VAL A 121 6.57 -10.11 13.85
C VAL A 121 6.55 -11.53 14.38
N ALA A 122 7.72 -12.16 14.57
CA ALA A 122 7.80 -13.52 15.08
C ALA A 122 7.25 -13.65 16.51
N PHE A 123 7.47 -12.63 17.36
CA PHE A 123 6.90 -12.59 18.70
C PHE A 123 5.37 -12.50 18.68
N GLU A 124 4.82 -11.62 17.85
CA GLU A 124 3.36 -11.43 17.74
C GLU A 124 2.65 -12.66 17.16
N VAL A 125 3.23 -13.30 16.12
CA VAL A 125 2.69 -14.54 15.54
C VAL A 125 2.67 -15.67 16.56
N ARG A 126 3.70 -15.80 17.41
CA ARG A 126 3.75 -16.80 18.49
C ARG A 126 2.74 -16.54 19.62
N ARG A 127 2.25 -15.31 19.74
CA ARG A 127 1.32 -14.89 20.80
C ARG A 127 -0.14 -15.17 20.46
N GLN A 128 -0.46 -15.35 19.17
CA GLN A 128 -1.79 -15.72 18.69
C GLN A 128 -1.87 -17.26 18.65
N PRO A 129 -2.57 -17.92 19.59
CA PRO A 129 -2.69 -19.39 19.63
C PRO A 129 -3.55 -19.95 18.50
#